data_AF-A0A7K6NHN3-F1
#
_entry.id   AF-A0A7K6NHN3-F1
#
_cell.length_a   1.000
_cell.length_b   1.000
_cell.length_c   1.000
_cell.angle_alpha   90.00
_cell.angle_beta   90.00
_cell.angle_gamma   90.00
#
_symmetry.space_group_name_H-M   'P 1'
#
loop_
_entity.id
_entity.type
_entity.pdbx_description
1 polymer ?
#
loop_
_entity_poly.entity_id
_entity_poly.type
_entity_poly.pdbx_seq_one_letter_code
_entity_poly.pdbx_strand_id
1 'polypeptide(L)'
;IVSGIVHHSQTPKLLKRLFLFSYASAAPNNTDGRNQTMMFDTLEDWRDELERTKGNVKYKAVTVNEGYRVSEKLPLYFVVPLCVSEESILKYEGRGIPIWCWSCHNGAALLKMSAFPKEQDDITSQTQKAFLDGIYKTISKAPYELLKTDDLSSSLPSLQDIQTAYTKFKQLFLIDNSSDFWATDVKWFSLLESTNWLEIIRRVLKKAIEVAECLERQHTNVLLIEESATDLCCVISTLVQVMMDSYSRTKSGFQSLIQKEWVVGGHGFLDRCNHLHKSDKEEAPVFLLLLNCVWQLVQQYPPAFEFTETYLTVLSDSLYVPIFSTFFFNSQHQKDTNTSGESLKTQSGPFRFLTVWDWSVQFDPKAQAFLNNPLYAEKPKPDKSQRKTTRFKHQRQLSLPLTPTKSSTKRGFFREETDHFIKNILGKRIGKLINSSDEPPNSFREFYDSWHSKPVDYHGLLLPCIDGPEIKVWAQRYLRWIPEAQLHGGGTIATAAKILDLMEEVQSLQVKMDEEHCQAISGDVRSVPLLRNSARLSSLFPFALLQRQSVKPALPTSTWKDLEDEDDLVKRDDELVDLTSDVP
;
A
#
# COMPACT_ATOMS: atom_id res chain seq x y z
N ILE A 1 -36.46 8.41 5.13
CA ILE A 1 -35.13 8.45 4.47
C ILE A 1 -34.06 8.86 5.46
N VAL A 2 -34.06 10.09 6.00
CA VAL A 2 -33.03 10.55 6.96
C VAL A 2 -32.93 9.65 8.20
N SER A 3 -34.04 9.37 8.88
CA SER A 3 -34.06 8.42 10.01
C SER A 3 -33.52 7.02 9.62
N GLY A 4 -33.80 6.55 8.40
CA GLY A 4 -33.23 5.29 7.90
C GLY A 4 -31.73 5.36 7.61
N ILE A 5 -31.23 6.49 7.12
CA ILE A 5 -29.78 6.73 6.94
C ILE A 5 -29.12 6.75 8.31
N VAL A 6 -29.60 7.58 9.25
CA VAL A 6 -29.07 7.68 10.62
C VAL A 6 -29.05 6.30 11.30
N HIS A 7 -30.15 5.54 11.20
CA HIS A 7 -30.28 4.18 11.75
C HIS A 7 -29.28 3.16 11.17
N HIS A 8 -28.86 3.31 9.90
CA HIS A 8 -27.97 2.36 9.25
C HIS A 8 -26.53 2.84 9.10
N SER A 9 -26.25 4.14 9.26
CA SER A 9 -24.93 4.73 9.03
C SER A 9 -24.28 5.40 10.25
N GLN A 10 -25.04 5.76 11.30
CA GLN A 10 -24.51 6.50 12.45
C GLN A 10 -24.72 5.81 13.81
N THR A 11 -25.44 4.69 13.85
CA THR A 11 -25.93 4.06 15.09
C THR A 11 -25.37 2.69 15.49
N PRO A 12 -24.65 1.89 14.67
CA PRO A 12 -24.19 0.61 15.16
C PRO A 12 -22.99 0.78 16.12
N LYS A 13 -23.28 1.01 17.41
CA LYS A 13 -22.32 0.87 18.52
C LYS A 13 -21.97 -0.62 18.74
N LEU A 14 -22.83 -1.51 18.25
CA LEU A 14 -22.70 -2.97 18.33
C LEU A 14 -22.16 -3.55 17.01
N LEU A 15 -21.11 -4.36 17.12
CA LEU A 15 -20.44 -5.05 16.00
C LEU A 15 -21.43 -5.80 15.11
N LYS A 16 -22.39 -6.52 15.72
CA LYS A 16 -23.35 -7.38 15.02
C LYS A 16 -24.35 -6.65 14.13
N ARG A 17 -24.53 -5.33 14.34
CA ARG A 17 -25.43 -4.51 13.52
C ARG A 17 -24.76 -3.97 12.26
N LEU A 18 -23.45 -4.17 12.11
CA LEU A 18 -22.77 -3.86 10.86
C LEU A 18 -23.25 -4.82 9.76
N PHE A 19 -23.35 -4.29 8.55
CA PHE A 19 -23.99 -4.96 7.41
C PHE A 19 -23.34 -6.31 7.01
N LEU A 20 -22.09 -6.55 7.43
CA LEU A 20 -21.35 -7.77 7.15
C LEU A 20 -22.11 -9.03 7.57
N PHE A 21 -22.71 -9.03 8.76
CA PHE A 21 -23.42 -10.19 9.31
C PHE A 21 -24.72 -10.47 8.55
N SER A 22 -25.45 -9.41 8.21
CA SER A 22 -26.67 -9.51 7.39
C SER A 22 -26.36 -10.01 5.99
N TYR A 23 -25.27 -9.54 5.39
CA TYR A 23 -24.83 -9.97 4.07
C TYR A 23 -24.34 -11.43 4.08
N ALA A 24 -23.52 -11.82 5.06
CA ALA A 24 -23.05 -13.19 5.20
C ALA A 24 -24.18 -14.20 5.44
N SER A 25 -25.28 -13.78 6.08
CA SER A 25 -26.49 -14.61 6.24
C SER A 25 -27.24 -14.85 4.92
N ALA A 26 -27.20 -13.88 4.01
CA ALA A 26 -27.99 -13.87 2.78
C ALA A 26 -27.21 -14.30 1.52
N ALA A 27 -25.88 -14.26 1.57
CA ALA A 27 -25.03 -14.50 0.41
C ALA A 27 -25.14 -15.96 -0.08
N PRO A 28 -25.28 -16.19 -1.41
CA PRO A 28 -25.38 -17.54 -1.97
C PRO A 28 -24.06 -18.32 -1.82
N ASN A 29 -24.17 -19.64 -1.60
CA ASN A 29 -23.02 -20.55 -1.39
C ASN A 29 -22.10 -20.75 -2.61
N ASN A 30 -22.39 -20.13 -3.75
CA ASN A 30 -21.66 -20.34 -5.00
C ASN A 30 -20.55 -19.30 -5.17
N THR A 31 -19.35 -19.65 -4.72
CA THR A 31 -18.13 -19.08 -5.27
C THR A 31 -17.31 -20.18 -5.92
N ASP A 32 -17.49 -20.32 -7.23
CA ASP A 32 -16.50 -20.91 -8.12
C ASP A 32 -15.38 -19.87 -8.27
N GLY A 33 -14.18 -20.11 -7.74
CA GLY A 33 -13.09 -19.16 -7.99
C GLY A 33 -11.79 -19.46 -7.27
N ARG A 34 -10.78 -19.87 -8.03
CA ARG A 34 -9.40 -20.09 -7.61
C ARG A 34 -8.77 -18.77 -7.10
N ASN A 35 -8.97 -18.41 -5.84
CA ASN A 35 -8.18 -17.35 -5.22
C ASN A 35 -6.75 -17.87 -5.02
N GLN A 36 -5.80 -17.26 -5.73
CA GLN A 36 -4.37 -17.58 -5.66
C GLN A 36 -3.69 -16.94 -4.44
N THR A 37 -4.43 -16.11 -3.69
CA THR A 37 -3.98 -15.43 -2.48
C THR A 37 -3.69 -16.41 -1.37
N MET A 38 -2.50 -16.34 -0.79
CA MET A 38 -2.14 -17.08 0.41
C MET A 38 -2.79 -16.40 1.63
N MET A 39 -3.62 -17.15 2.36
CA MET A 39 -4.44 -16.59 3.43
C MET A 39 -3.74 -16.53 4.80
N PHE A 40 -2.66 -17.30 4.97
CA PHE A 40 -1.92 -17.44 6.24
C PHE A 40 -2.76 -17.97 7.41
N ASP A 41 -3.83 -18.68 7.09
CA ASP A 41 -4.73 -19.32 8.05
C ASP A 41 -4.21 -20.69 8.51
N THR A 42 -3.25 -21.28 7.77
CA THR A 42 -2.69 -22.61 8.06
C THR A 42 -1.18 -22.54 8.33
N LEU A 43 -0.65 -23.53 9.06
CA LEU A 43 0.80 -23.64 9.31
C LEU A 43 1.60 -23.79 8.00
N GLU A 44 1.08 -24.55 7.04
CA GLU A 44 1.69 -24.74 5.72
C GLU A 44 1.88 -23.42 4.96
N ASP A 45 0.91 -22.49 5.00
CA ASP A 45 1.07 -21.18 4.35
C ASP A 45 2.34 -20.44 4.84
N TRP A 46 2.58 -20.46 6.15
CA TRP A 46 3.78 -19.86 6.75
C TRP A 46 5.07 -20.57 6.36
N ARG A 47 5.02 -21.91 6.21
CA ARG A 47 6.17 -22.72 5.78
C ARG A 47 6.51 -22.49 4.31
N ASP A 48 5.50 -22.40 3.45
CA ASP A 48 5.66 -22.13 2.02
C ASP A 48 6.26 -20.73 1.78
N GLU A 49 5.80 -19.72 2.53
CA GLU A 49 6.36 -18.37 2.47
C GLU A 49 7.82 -18.30 3.01
N LEU A 50 8.13 -19.09 4.04
CA LEU A 50 9.51 -19.27 4.52
C LEU A 50 10.41 -19.95 3.49
N GLU A 51 9.91 -20.94 2.76
CA GLU A 51 10.66 -21.61 1.71
C GLU A 51 10.89 -20.68 0.51
N ARG A 52 9.86 -19.92 0.10
CA ARG A 52 9.94 -18.93 -0.99
C ARG A 52 11.04 -17.89 -0.73
N THR A 53 11.15 -17.43 0.51
CA THR A 53 12.12 -16.42 0.96
C THR A 53 13.44 -17.00 1.45
N LYS A 54 13.57 -18.34 1.49
CA LYS A 54 14.70 -19.08 2.10
C LYS A 54 14.93 -18.74 3.58
N GLY A 55 13.91 -18.25 4.27
CA GLY A 55 13.93 -17.97 5.71
C GLY A 55 13.93 -19.24 6.56
N ASN A 56 13.46 -20.37 6.02
CA ASN A 56 13.39 -21.67 6.70
C ASN A 56 14.73 -22.19 7.26
N VAL A 57 15.86 -21.63 6.84
CA VAL A 57 17.20 -21.93 7.38
C VAL A 57 17.41 -21.36 8.79
N LYS A 58 16.80 -20.21 9.10
CA LYS A 58 16.99 -19.47 10.36
C LYS A 58 15.70 -19.30 11.15
N TYR A 59 14.54 -19.53 10.56
CA TYR A 59 13.25 -19.25 11.18
C TYR A 59 12.32 -20.46 11.10
N LYS A 60 11.41 -20.59 12.07
CA LYS A 60 10.40 -21.65 12.15
C LYS A 60 9.01 -21.08 12.38
N ALA A 61 8.01 -21.66 11.74
CA ALA A 61 6.62 -21.44 12.09
C ALA A 61 6.28 -22.21 13.38
N VAL A 62 5.47 -21.60 14.26
CA VAL A 62 5.09 -22.15 15.56
C VAL A 62 3.58 -22.23 15.71
N THR A 63 3.12 -23.22 16.48
CA THR A 63 1.69 -23.49 16.78
C THR A 63 1.32 -23.19 18.24
N VAL A 64 2.23 -22.55 18.98
CA VAL A 64 2.08 -22.30 20.41
C VAL A 64 0.85 -21.46 20.76
N ASN A 65 0.40 -20.60 19.84
CA ASN A 65 -0.80 -19.76 20.02
C ASN A 65 -2.06 -20.34 19.38
N GLU A 66 -2.08 -21.61 18.98
CA GLU A 66 -3.32 -22.30 18.64
C GLU A 66 -4.31 -22.19 19.81
N GLY A 67 -5.57 -21.86 19.50
CA GLY A 67 -6.60 -21.58 20.50
C GLY A 67 -6.33 -20.33 21.33
N TYR A 68 -5.47 -19.42 20.86
CA TYR A 68 -5.12 -18.14 21.50
C TYR A 68 -4.54 -18.29 22.91
N ARG A 69 -3.84 -19.41 23.16
CA ARG A 69 -3.24 -19.74 24.47
C ARG A 69 -2.17 -18.76 24.95
N VAL A 70 -1.51 -18.04 24.03
CA VAL A 70 -0.48 -17.04 24.34
C VAL A 70 -1.13 -15.65 24.41
N SER A 71 -1.84 -15.25 23.35
CA SER A 71 -2.50 -13.96 23.26
C SER A 71 -3.57 -13.95 22.18
N GLU A 72 -4.69 -13.28 22.47
CA GLU A 72 -5.77 -13.01 21.51
C GLU A 72 -5.39 -11.99 20.42
N LYS A 73 -4.28 -11.26 20.62
CA LYS A 73 -3.75 -10.29 19.65
C LYS A 73 -2.79 -10.91 18.65
N LEU A 74 -2.22 -12.07 18.98
CA LEU A 74 -1.33 -12.81 18.10
C LEU A 74 -2.14 -13.73 17.18
N PRO A 75 -1.64 -14.02 15.97
CA PRO A 75 -2.24 -15.03 15.11
C PRO A 75 -2.08 -16.45 15.70
N LEU A 76 -2.90 -17.38 15.21
CA LEU A 76 -2.81 -18.81 15.57
C LEU A 76 -1.42 -19.39 15.25
N TYR A 77 -0.89 -18.98 14.09
CA TYR A 77 0.41 -19.38 13.57
C TYR A 77 1.23 -18.12 13.26
N PHE A 78 2.51 -18.16 13.60
CA PHE A 78 3.48 -17.12 13.24
C PHE A 78 4.87 -17.71 13.22
N VAL A 79 5.85 -16.91 12.79
CA VAL A 79 7.23 -17.35 12.63
C VAL A 79 8.15 -16.63 13.61
N VAL A 80 9.07 -17.39 14.20
CA VAL A 80 10.09 -16.90 15.13
C VAL A 80 11.48 -17.43 14.76
N PRO A 81 12.58 -16.82 15.25
CA PRO A 81 13.91 -17.41 15.14
C PRO A 81 13.96 -18.83 15.73
N LEU A 82 14.69 -19.74 15.09
CA LEU A 82 14.86 -21.13 15.55
C LEU A 82 15.35 -21.24 17.00
N CYS A 83 16.16 -20.27 17.45
CA CYS A 83 16.75 -20.21 18.77
C CYS A 83 15.76 -19.76 19.88
N VAL A 84 14.60 -19.22 19.52
CA VAL A 84 13.55 -18.88 20.49
C VAL A 84 12.83 -20.15 20.93
N SER A 85 12.83 -20.39 22.25
CA SER A 85 12.12 -21.51 22.88
C SER A 85 10.64 -21.20 23.04
N GLU A 86 9.79 -22.23 22.97
CA GLU A 86 8.34 -22.08 23.18
C GLU A 86 8.01 -21.57 24.59
N GLU A 87 8.78 -21.99 25.59
CA GLU A 87 8.65 -21.48 26.97
C GLU A 87 8.85 -19.97 27.09
N SER A 88 9.72 -19.39 26.26
CA SER A 88 9.90 -17.94 26.22
C SER A 88 8.68 -17.25 25.63
N ILE A 89 8.04 -17.87 24.62
CA ILE A 89 6.87 -17.32 23.92
C ILE A 89 5.64 -17.29 24.83
N LEU A 90 5.48 -18.29 25.70
CA LEU A 90 4.38 -18.36 26.68
C LEU A 90 4.46 -17.26 27.76
N LYS A 91 5.60 -16.57 27.90
CA LYS A 91 5.76 -15.50 28.87
C LYS A 91 5.22 -14.18 28.33
N TYR A 92 4.71 -13.35 29.23
CA TYR A 92 4.31 -11.97 28.96
C TYR A 92 3.33 -11.82 27.77
N GLU A 93 2.43 -12.78 27.58
CA GLU A 93 1.46 -12.78 26.47
C GLU A 93 2.13 -12.66 25.09
N GLY A 94 3.36 -13.18 24.94
CA GLY A 94 4.14 -13.10 23.72
C GLY A 94 4.79 -11.73 23.46
N ARG A 95 4.72 -10.79 24.41
CA ARG A 95 5.45 -9.51 24.32
C ARG A 95 6.95 -9.71 24.41
N GLY A 96 7.72 -8.90 23.69
CA GLY A 96 9.18 -9.05 23.63
C GLY A 96 9.65 -10.26 22.81
N ILE A 97 8.75 -10.92 22.07
CA ILE A 97 9.11 -11.99 21.13
C ILE A 97 9.34 -11.41 19.74
N PRO A 98 10.50 -11.66 19.11
CA PRO A 98 10.76 -11.25 17.74
C PRO A 98 9.98 -12.14 16.78
N ILE A 99 9.03 -11.54 16.08
CA ILE A 99 8.21 -12.17 15.04
C ILE A 99 8.84 -11.86 13.69
N TRP A 100 8.97 -12.88 12.86
CA TRP A 100 9.51 -12.75 11.52
C TRP A 100 8.51 -12.12 10.55
N CYS A 101 8.98 -11.14 9.77
CA CYS A 101 8.20 -10.52 8.70
C CYS A 101 8.67 -11.05 7.34
N TRP A 102 9.99 -11.04 7.08
CA TRP A 102 10.55 -11.38 5.78
C TRP A 102 12.05 -11.72 5.84
N SER A 103 12.52 -12.51 4.88
CA SER A 103 13.93 -12.81 4.68
C SER A 103 14.40 -12.37 3.30
N CYS A 104 15.54 -11.68 3.27
CA CYS A 104 16.20 -11.25 2.06
C CYS A 104 17.01 -12.42 1.45
N HIS A 105 17.23 -12.37 0.13
CA HIS A 105 18.02 -13.37 -0.58
C HIS A 105 19.47 -13.47 -0.10
N ASN A 106 19.99 -12.43 0.57
CA ASN A 106 21.33 -12.38 1.14
C ASN A 106 21.42 -12.99 2.56
N GLY A 107 20.30 -13.46 3.13
CA GLY A 107 20.23 -14.09 4.44
C GLY A 107 20.02 -13.14 5.62
N ALA A 108 19.93 -11.83 5.39
CA ALA A 108 19.39 -10.87 6.35
C ALA A 108 17.85 -10.97 6.42
N ALA A 109 17.26 -10.50 7.51
CA ALA A 109 15.84 -10.62 7.77
C ALA A 109 15.28 -9.39 8.49
N LEU A 110 13.99 -9.18 8.28
CA LEU A 110 13.19 -8.17 8.94
C LEU A 110 12.29 -8.83 9.97
N LEU A 111 12.37 -8.35 11.21
CA LEU A 111 11.62 -8.82 12.37
C LEU A 111 10.82 -7.65 12.96
N LYS A 112 9.73 -7.95 13.65
CA LYS A 112 8.98 -6.99 14.47
C LYS A 112 8.72 -7.53 15.87
N MET A 113 8.56 -6.64 16.85
CA MET A 113 8.33 -7.03 18.24
C MET A 113 7.56 -5.95 18.97
N SER A 114 6.57 -6.37 19.77
CA SER A 114 5.83 -5.46 20.65
C SER A 114 6.70 -5.08 21.85
N ALA A 115 6.75 -3.79 22.15
CA ALA A 115 7.44 -3.28 23.34
C ALA A 115 6.68 -3.63 24.62
N PHE A 116 7.40 -3.60 25.74
CA PHE A 116 6.78 -3.62 27.05
C PHE A 116 6.23 -2.22 27.39
N PRO A 117 5.05 -2.15 28.03
CA PRO A 117 4.54 -0.87 28.52
C PRO A 117 5.52 -0.25 29.51
N LYS A 118 5.56 1.08 29.56
CA LYS A 118 6.37 1.80 30.54
C LYS A 118 5.70 1.68 31.90
N GLU A 119 6.10 0.68 32.68
CA GLU A 119 5.56 0.45 34.02
C GLU A 119 6.26 1.32 35.09
N GLN A 120 5.52 1.62 36.16
CA GLN A 120 5.99 2.43 37.28
C GLN A 120 6.72 1.60 38.36
N ASP A 121 6.59 0.27 38.34
CA ASP A 121 7.21 -0.64 39.32
C ASP A 121 8.60 -1.10 38.87
N ASP A 122 9.60 -0.86 39.72
CA ASP A 122 11.02 -1.12 39.41
C ASP A 122 11.32 -2.62 39.29
N ILE A 123 10.66 -3.46 40.08
CA ILE A 123 10.92 -4.92 40.11
C ILE A 123 10.44 -5.56 38.81
N THR A 124 9.19 -5.27 38.42
CA THR A 124 8.59 -5.80 37.18
C THR A 124 9.38 -5.31 35.96
N SER A 125 9.74 -4.03 35.91
CA SER A 125 10.59 -3.45 34.86
C SER A 125 11.95 -4.14 34.74
N GLN A 126 12.59 -4.50 35.86
CA GLN A 126 13.87 -5.21 35.86
C GLN A 126 13.75 -6.63 35.30
N THR A 127 12.68 -7.35 35.64
CA THR A 127 12.45 -8.71 35.09
C THR A 127 12.17 -8.71 33.59
N GLN A 128 11.34 -7.78 33.12
CA GLN A 128 11.05 -7.60 31.69
C GLN A 128 12.32 -7.23 30.91
N LYS A 129 13.15 -6.34 31.46
CA LYS A 129 14.45 -5.98 30.87
C LYS A 129 15.39 -7.18 30.79
N ALA A 130 15.52 -7.96 31.87
CA ALA A 130 16.36 -9.16 31.87
C ALA A 130 15.89 -10.21 30.83
N PHE A 131 14.58 -10.33 30.65
CA PHE A 131 13.99 -11.17 29.60
C PHE A 131 14.37 -10.67 28.20
N LEU A 132 14.17 -9.39 27.91
CA LEU A 132 14.56 -8.77 26.63
C LEU A 132 16.05 -8.91 26.34
N ASP A 133 16.91 -8.64 27.32
CA ASP A 133 18.36 -8.79 27.18
C ASP A 133 18.73 -10.25 26.84
N GLY A 134 18.03 -11.21 27.44
CA GLY A 134 18.14 -12.64 27.10
C GLY A 134 17.73 -12.93 25.65
N ILE A 135 16.61 -12.36 25.19
CA ILE A 135 16.15 -12.48 23.80
C ILE A 135 17.17 -11.86 22.85
N TYR A 136 17.57 -10.60 23.05
CA TYR A 136 18.57 -9.90 22.22
C TYR A 136 19.88 -10.66 22.12
N LYS A 137 20.38 -11.18 23.26
CA LYS A 137 21.58 -12.01 23.29
C LYS A 137 21.42 -13.30 22.49
N THR A 138 20.21 -13.85 22.42
CA THR A 138 19.91 -15.09 21.69
C THR A 138 19.85 -14.84 20.18
N ILE A 139 19.24 -13.73 19.76
CA ILE A 139 19.11 -13.34 18.35
C ILE A 139 20.32 -12.58 17.79
N SER A 140 21.34 -12.30 18.62
CA SER A 140 22.62 -11.73 18.18
C SER A 140 23.71 -12.79 17.96
N LYS A 141 23.42 -14.07 18.21
CA LYS A 141 24.35 -15.19 17.96
C LYS A 141 24.23 -15.72 16.54
N ALA A 142 25.27 -16.40 16.06
CA ALA A 142 25.19 -17.20 14.84
C ALA A 142 23.98 -18.14 14.90
N PRO A 143 23.17 -18.27 13.82
CA PRO A 143 23.38 -17.77 12.44
C PRO A 143 22.80 -16.37 12.12
N TYR A 144 22.37 -15.60 13.12
CA TYR A 144 21.66 -14.32 12.93
C TYR A 144 22.58 -13.08 13.03
N GLU A 145 23.89 -13.27 13.09
CA GLU A 145 24.93 -12.23 13.32
C GLU A 145 24.55 -10.85 12.75
N LEU A 146 24.79 -9.80 13.55
CA LEU A 146 24.51 -8.39 13.25
C LEU A 146 23.00 -8.04 13.22
N LEU A 147 22.50 -7.56 14.37
CA LEU A 147 21.13 -7.08 14.55
C LEU A 147 21.12 -5.57 14.82
N LYS A 148 20.27 -4.85 14.11
CA LYS A 148 19.94 -3.44 14.38
C LYS A 148 18.51 -3.35 14.90
N THR A 149 18.33 -2.75 16.07
CA THR A 149 17.01 -2.44 16.64
C THR A 149 16.59 -1.02 16.25
N ASP A 150 15.37 -0.85 15.78
CA ASP A 150 14.78 0.47 15.47
C ASP A 150 13.43 0.61 16.21
N ASP A 151 13.40 1.50 17.21
CA ASP A 151 12.16 1.86 17.92
C ASP A 151 11.40 2.91 17.10
N LEU A 152 10.35 2.46 16.42
CA LEU A 152 9.56 3.28 15.52
C LEU A 152 8.78 4.37 16.26
N SER A 153 8.43 4.14 17.53
CA SER A 153 7.75 5.13 18.37
C SER A 153 8.62 6.37 18.61
N SER A 154 9.94 6.22 18.49
CA SER A 154 10.90 7.33 18.65
C SER A 154 11.24 8.04 17.34
N SER A 155 11.11 7.37 16.20
CA SER A 155 11.59 7.86 14.91
C SER A 155 10.48 8.35 13.97
N LEU A 156 9.26 7.84 14.13
CA LEU A 156 8.08 8.18 13.33
C LEU A 156 7.03 8.96 14.15
N PRO A 157 6.12 9.70 13.48
CA PRO A 157 5.02 10.37 14.16
C PRO A 157 4.10 9.39 14.90
N SER A 158 3.47 9.85 15.98
CA SER A 158 2.48 9.05 16.70
C SER A 158 1.21 8.83 15.87
N LEU A 159 0.38 7.85 16.26
CA LEU A 159 -0.92 7.62 15.61
C LEU A 159 -1.82 8.87 15.65
N GLN A 160 -1.78 9.62 16.75
CA GLN A 160 -2.53 10.86 16.89
C GLN A 160 -2.03 11.96 15.94
N ASP A 161 -0.72 12.05 15.72
CA ASP A 161 -0.14 12.99 14.75
C ASP A 161 -0.60 12.65 13.33
N ILE A 162 -0.61 11.36 12.99
CA ILE A 162 -1.06 10.85 11.68
C ILE A 162 -2.55 11.16 11.48
N GLN A 163 -3.40 10.87 12.46
CA GLN A 163 -4.84 11.17 12.41
C GLN A 163 -5.09 12.67 12.24
N THR A 164 -4.37 13.50 13.00
CA THR A 164 -4.51 14.97 12.95
C THR A 164 -4.08 15.52 11.60
N ALA A 165 -2.94 15.06 11.07
CA ALA A 165 -2.42 15.47 9.77
C ALA A 165 -3.39 15.08 8.64
N TYR A 166 -3.89 13.83 8.66
CA TYR A 166 -4.84 13.36 7.67
C TYR A 166 -6.18 14.09 7.75
N THR A 167 -6.67 14.38 8.97
CA THR A 167 -7.91 15.16 9.15
C THR A 167 -7.77 16.53 8.52
N LYS A 168 -6.68 17.26 8.79
CA LYS A 168 -6.39 18.56 8.16
C LYS A 168 -6.30 18.45 6.64
N PHE A 169 -5.64 17.41 6.15
CA PHE A 169 -5.51 17.15 4.71
C PHE A 169 -6.85 16.86 4.04
N LYS A 170 -7.68 16.02 4.64
CA LYS A 170 -9.03 15.70 4.17
C LYS A 170 -9.91 16.96 4.06
N GLN A 171 -9.81 17.88 5.02
CA GLN A 171 -10.58 19.14 5.01
C GLN A 171 -10.28 20.02 3.79
N LEU A 172 -9.09 19.91 3.18
CA LEU A 172 -8.76 20.67 1.97
C LEU A 172 -9.62 20.28 0.74
N PHE A 173 -10.27 19.11 0.79
CA PHE A 173 -11.09 18.60 -0.31
C PHE A 173 -12.60 18.72 -0.03
N LEU A 174 -12.99 19.21 1.15
CA LEU A 174 -14.39 19.35 1.58
C LEU A 174 -14.84 20.82 1.46
N ILE A 175 -14.77 21.37 0.24
CA ILE A 175 -15.10 22.78 -0.02
C ILE A 175 -16.57 22.91 -0.41
N ASP A 176 -17.33 23.68 0.39
CA ASP A 176 -18.79 23.76 0.26
C ASP A 176 -19.28 24.80 -0.76
N ASN A 177 -18.45 25.80 -1.10
CA ASN A 177 -18.86 26.87 -2.02
C ASN A 177 -17.69 27.42 -2.87
N SER A 178 -18.05 28.15 -3.93
CA SER A 178 -17.08 28.68 -4.89
C SER A 178 -16.14 29.74 -4.30
N SER A 179 -16.59 30.54 -3.32
CA SER A 179 -15.74 31.57 -2.71
C SER A 179 -14.59 30.94 -1.94
N ASP A 180 -14.91 29.93 -1.13
CA ASP A 180 -13.94 29.18 -0.33
C ASP A 180 -12.98 28.39 -1.23
N PHE A 181 -13.46 27.88 -2.37
CA PHE A 181 -12.61 27.26 -3.38
C PHE A 181 -11.52 28.21 -3.88
N TRP A 182 -11.89 29.39 -4.38
CA TRP A 182 -10.92 30.34 -4.91
C TRP A 182 -10.00 30.90 -3.82
N ALA A 183 -10.49 31.07 -2.60
CA ALA A 183 -9.65 31.46 -1.46
C ALA A 183 -8.61 30.39 -1.10
N THR A 184 -8.99 29.11 -1.21
CA THR A 184 -8.13 27.95 -0.96
C THR A 184 -7.09 27.79 -2.08
N ASP A 185 -7.49 27.95 -3.34
CA ASP A 185 -6.64 27.79 -4.53
C ASP A 185 -5.40 28.69 -4.46
N VAL A 186 -5.58 29.97 -4.13
CA VAL A 186 -4.47 30.94 -4.00
C VAL A 186 -3.44 30.53 -2.94
N LYS A 187 -3.86 29.79 -1.91
CA LYS A 187 -3.00 29.36 -0.79
C LYS A 187 -2.74 27.85 -0.80
N TRP A 188 -3.06 27.17 -1.91
CA TRP A 188 -3.13 25.71 -1.96
C TRP A 188 -1.86 25.04 -1.43
N PHE A 189 -0.69 25.43 -1.94
CA PHE A 189 0.57 24.81 -1.55
C PHE A 189 0.90 25.02 -0.06
N SER A 190 0.68 26.22 0.47
CA SER A 190 0.92 26.51 1.89
C SER A 190 -0.06 25.78 2.80
N LEU A 191 -1.34 25.69 2.40
CA LEU A 191 -2.34 24.93 3.14
C LEU A 191 -2.01 23.44 3.14
N LEU A 192 -1.66 22.89 1.98
CA LEU A 192 -1.22 21.50 1.82
C LEU A 192 0.00 21.17 2.69
N GLU A 193 1.02 22.03 2.68
CA GLU A 193 2.22 21.90 3.52
C GLU A 193 1.84 21.93 5.01
N SER A 194 0.96 22.84 5.43
CA SER A 194 0.53 22.99 6.83
C SER A 194 -0.21 21.77 7.40
N THR A 195 -0.69 20.86 6.54
CA THR A 195 -1.34 19.62 6.97
C THR A 195 -0.34 18.58 7.47
N ASN A 196 0.94 18.70 7.11
CA ASN A 196 2.00 17.72 7.34
C ASN A 196 1.76 16.32 6.73
N TRP A 197 0.67 16.07 6.00
CA TRP A 197 0.36 14.73 5.48
C TRP A 197 1.42 14.20 4.50
N LEU A 198 1.83 15.02 3.53
CA LEU A 198 2.90 14.62 2.59
C LEU A 198 4.26 14.48 3.27
N GLU A 199 4.52 15.28 4.31
CA GLU A 199 5.73 15.16 5.12
C GLU A 199 5.77 13.84 5.91
N ILE A 200 4.64 13.40 6.45
CA ILE A 200 4.52 12.08 7.10
C ILE A 200 4.80 10.95 6.08
N ILE A 201 4.20 11.01 4.89
CA ILE A 201 4.47 10.04 3.81
C ILE A 201 5.98 10.00 3.50
N ARG A 202 6.59 11.18 3.33
CA ARG A 202 8.03 11.30 3.06
C ARG A 202 8.89 10.68 4.17
N ARG A 203 8.58 10.95 5.44
CA ARG A 203 9.30 10.39 6.59
C ARG A 203 9.19 8.87 6.67
N VAL A 204 7.99 8.34 6.41
CA VAL A 204 7.74 6.89 6.39
C VAL A 204 8.51 6.21 5.25
N LEU A 205 8.46 6.76 4.03
CA LEU A 205 9.25 6.26 2.91
C LEU A 205 10.76 6.32 3.19
N LYS A 206 11.24 7.43 3.76
CA LYS A 206 12.63 7.57 4.18
C LYS A 206 13.03 6.47 5.18
N LYS A 207 12.21 6.21 6.20
CA LYS A 207 12.46 5.15 7.18
C LYS A 207 12.51 3.77 6.53
N ALA A 208 11.61 3.48 5.58
CA ALA A 208 11.65 2.22 4.81
C ALA A 208 12.95 2.09 3.98
N ILE A 209 13.44 3.18 3.37
CA ILE A 209 14.74 3.21 2.67
C ILE A 209 15.89 2.91 3.63
N GLU A 210 15.91 3.52 4.82
CA GLU A 210 16.95 3.27 5.83
C GLU A 210 16.98 1.79 6.26
N VAL A 211 15.82 1.16 6.40
CA VAL A 211 15.71 -0.27 6.72
C VAL A 211 16.18 -1.13 5.55
N ALA A 212 15.76 -0.80 4.32
CA ALA A 212 16.21 -1.49 3.11
C ALA A 212 17.73 -1.38 2.91
N GLU A 213 18.33 -0.22 3.23
CA GLU A 213 19.79 -0.03 3.22
C GLU A 213 20.49 -0.97 4.21
N CYS A 214 19.97 -1.11 5.43
CA CYS A 214 20.53 -2.03 6.43
C CYS A 214 20.48 -3.48 5.95
N LEU A 215 19.39 -3.88 5.31
CA LEU A 215 19.20 -5.24 4.79
C LEU A 215 20.07 -5.50 3.54
N GLU A 216 20.10 -4.57 2.59
CA GLU A 216 20.76 -4.78 1.28
C GLU A 216 22.26 -4.51 1.32
N ARG A 217 22.68 -3.37 1.88
CA ARG A 217 24.08 -2.91 1.85
C ARG A 217 24.88 -3.44 3.02
N GLN A 218 24.28 -3.50 4.20
CA GLN A 218 24.99 -3.89 5.43
C GLN A 218 24.84 -5.38 5.77
N HIS A 219 23.89 -6.06 5.11
CA HIS A 219 23.52 -7.46 5.40
C HIS A 219 23.15 -7.69 6.87
N THR A 220 22.53 -6.68 7.49
CA THR A 220 22.19 -6.63 8.91
C THR A 220 20.73 -7.00 9.10
N ASN A 221 20.41 -7.87 10.07
CA ASN A 221 19.03 -8.11 10.48
C ASN A 221 18.44 -6.86 11.14
N VAL A 222 17.19 -6.53 10.85
CA VAL A 222 16.52 -5.37 11.45
C VAL A 222 15.35 -5.84 12.30
N LEU A 223 15.29 -5.37 13.55
CA LEU A 223 14.18 -5.59 14.47
C LEU A 223 13.44 -4.26 14.69
N LEU A 224 12.22 -4.19 14.18
CA LEU A 224 11.31 -3.07 14.36
C LEU A 224 10.57 -3.23 15.70
N ILE A 225 10.53 -2.16 16.48
CA ILE A 225 9.87 -2.15 17.79
C ILE A 225 8.82 -1.05 17.83
N GLU A 226 7.62 -1.41 18.29
CA GLU A 226 6.47 -0.52 18.51
C GLU A 226 5.67 -1.07 19.70
N GLU A 227 4.82 -0.28 20.35
CA GLU A 227 4.03 -0.70 21.51
C GLU A 227 3.23 -1.99 21.28
N SER A 228 2.47 -2.08 20.18
CA SER A 228 1.73 -3.29 19.78
C SER A 228 2.36 -4.04 18.61
N ALA A 229 3.26 -3.40 17.85
CA ALA A 229 3.82 -3.91 16.58
C ALA A 229 2.78 -4.25 15.49
N THR A 230 1.59 -3.65 15.58
CA THR A 230 0.45 -3.86 14.68
C THR A 230 0.13 -2.65 13.81
N ASP A 231 0.87 -1.54 13.92
CA ASP A 231 0.61 -0.31 13.19
C ASP A 231 1.82 0.09 12.33
N LEU A 232 2.73 0.93 12.83
CA LEU A 232 3.88 1.41 12.07
C LEU A 232 4.88 0.30 11.75
N CYS A 233 4.98 -0.73 12.59
CA CYS A 233 5.73 -1.93 12.25
C CYS A 233 5.21 -2.57 10.95
N CYS A 234 3.88 -2.64 10.77
CA CYS A 234 3.26 -3.20 9.57
C CYS A 234 3.47 -2.29 8.35
N VAL A 235 3.43 -0.96 8.53
CA VAL A 235 3.74 0.00 7.46
C VAL A 235 5.17 -0.20 6.95
N ILE A 236 6.16 -0.16 7.84
CA ILE A 236 7.57 -0.28 7.45
C ILE A 236 7.87 -1.68 6.92
N SER A 237 7.35 -2.74 7.56
CA SER A 237 7.58 -4.11 7.09
C SER A 237 7.02 -4.37 5.70
N THR A 238 5.83 -3.82 5.41
CA THR A 238 5.20 -3.94 4.09
C THR A 238 5.96 -3.14 3.05
N LEU A 239 6.35 -1.89 3.35
CA LEU A 239 7.07 -1.04 2.39
C LEU A 239 8.43 -1.62 2.03
N VAL A 240 9.19 -2.12 3.00
CA VAL A 240 10.48 -2.78 2.73
C VAL A 240 10.27 -4.01 1.84
N GLN A 241 9.26 -4.84 2.10
CA GLN A 241 8.93 -6.00 1.26
C GLN A 241 8.50 -5.58 -0.15
N VAL A 242 7.74 -4.50 -0.32
CA VAL A 242 7.36 -3.97 -1.64
C VAL A 242 8.57 -3.41 -2.40
N MET A 243 9.50 -2.73 -1.70
CA MET A 243 10.73 -2.20 -2.28
C MET A 243 11.71 -3.30 -2.70
N MET A 244 11.83 -4.38 -1.91
CA MET A 244 12.87 -5.39 -2.09
C MET A 244 12.41 -6.67 -2.81
N ASP A 245 11.13 -7.04 -2.70
CA ASP A 245 10.62 -8.32 -3.21
C ASP A 245 9.70 -8.09 -4.42
N SER A 246 10.12 -8.59 -5.59
CA SER A 246 9.29 -8.55 -6.81
C SER A 246 7.97 -9.29 -6.69
N TYR A 247 7.87 -10.32 -5.83
CA TYR A 247 6.61 -11.04 -5.61
C TYR A 247 5.57 -10.13 -4.97
N SER A 248 5.96 -9.31 -3.99
CA SER A 248 5.11 -8.34 -3.30
C SER A 248 4.54 -7.24 -4.22
N ARG A 249 5.00 -7.14 -5.46
CA ARG A 249 4.52 -6.20 -6.48
C ARG A 249 3.58 -6.82 -7.52
N THR A 250 3.35 -8.13 -7.41
CA THR A 250 2.26 -8.84 -8.09
C THR A 250 0.96 -8.63 -7.32
N LYS A 251 -0.20 -8.78 -7.96
CA LYS A 251 -1.51 -8.74 -7.27
C LYS A 251 -1.57 -9.80 -6.19
N SER A 252 -1.27 -11.05 -6.54
CA SER A 252 -1.35 -12.18 -5.61
C SER A 252 -0.38 -12.00 -4.43
N GLY A 253 0.84 -11.56 -4.70
CA GLY A 253 1.84 -11.33 -3.66
C GLY A 253 1.51 -10.14 -2.78
N PHE A 254 1.01 -9.03 -3.33
CA PHE A 254 0.57 -7.89 -2.52
C PHE A 254 -0.64 -8.24 -1.65
N GLN A 255 -1.63 -8.97 -2.17
CA GLN A 255 -2.76 -9.46 -1.38
C GLN A 255 -2.31 -10.36 -0.23
N SER A 256 -1.43 -11.32 -0.52
CA SER A 256 -0.85 -12.24 0.47
C SER A 256 -0.03 -11.46 1.52
N LEU A 257 0.70 -10.43 1.10
CA LEU A 257 1.46 -9.56 1.99
C LEU A 257 0.56 -8.76 2.94
N ILE A 258 -0.52 -8.15 2.44
CA ILE A 258 -1.52 -7.47 3.28
C ILE A 258 -2.17 -8.47 4.24
N GLN A 259 -2.53 -9.65 3.75
CA GLN A 259 -3.13 -10.68 4.56
C GLN A 259 -2.19 -11.11 5.71
N LYS A 260 -0.90 -11.33 5.43
CA LYS A 260 0.12 -11.69 6.43
C LYS A 260 0.38 -10.58 7.45
N GLU A 261 0.74 -9.39 6.97
CA GLU A 261 1.26 -8.32 7.84
C GLU A 261 0.16 -7.58 8.60
N TRP A 262 -1.05 -7.47 8.02
CA TRP A 262 -2.13 -6.63 8.54
C TRP A 262 -3.29 -7.45 9.09
N VAL A 263 -3.85 -8.34 8.28
CA VAL A 263 -5.08 -9.07 8.66
C VAL A 263 -4.77 -10.11 9.72
N VAL A 264 -3.90 -11.06 9.40
CA VAL A 264 -3.42 -12.08 10.34
C VAL A 264 -2.47 -11.47 11.36
N GLY A 265 -1.72 -10.44 10.96
CA GLY A 265 -0.84 -9.67 11.85
C GLY A 265 -1.54 -8.86 12.94
N GLY A 266 -2.88 -8.84 13.00
CA GLY A 266 -3.64 -8.26 14.11
C GLY A 266 -3.75 -6.73 14.07
N HIS A 267 -3.69 -6.12 12.88
CA HIS A 267 -3.99 -4.70 12.76
C HIS A 267 -5.45 -4.43 13.13
N GLY A 268 -5.64 -3.46 14.02
CA GLY A 268 -6.93 -3.09 14.60
C GLY A 268 -7.87 -2.37 13.62
N PHE A 269 -8.30 -2.99 12.51
CA PHE A 269 -9.08 -2.29 11.47
C PHE A 269 -10.38 -1.66 12.01
N LEU A 270 -11.11 -2.36 12.88
CA LEU A 270 -12.37 -1.89 13.45
C LEU A 270 -12.17 -0.59 14.24
N ASP A 271 -11.14 -0.55 15.08
CA ASP A 271 -10.83 0.58 15.96
C ASP A 271 -10.17 1.72 15.16
N ARG A 272 -9.19 1.40 14.31
CA ARG A 272 -8.42 2.38 13.51
C ARG A 272 -9.28 3.08 12.46
N CYS A 273 -10.27 2.39 11.90
CA CYS A 273 -11.26 2.98 11.00
C CYS A 273 -12.51 3.51 11.72
N ASN A 274 -12.56 3.38 13.05
CA ASN A 274 -13.65 3.86 13.92
C ASN A 274 -15.05 3.43 13.43
N HIS A 275 -15.19 2.19 12.96
CA HIS A 275 -16.44 1.68 12.36
C HIS A 275 -17.62 1.65 13.33
N LEU A 276 -17.36 1.61 14.64
CA LEU A 276 -18.37 1.62 15.69
C LEU A 276 -18.55 3.01 16.33
N HIS A 277 -17.85 4.04 15.84
CA HIS A 277 -17.89 5.41 16.38
C HIS A 277 -17.73 5.48 17.91
N LYS A 278 -16.85 4.64 18.46
CA LYS A 278 -16.67 4.48 19.92
C LYS A 278 -15.73 5.52 20.52
N SER A 279 -14.66 5.87 19.81
CA SER A 279 -13.61 6.75 20.31
C SER A 279 -12.75 7.28 19.18
N ASP A 280 -12.72 8.60 19.00
CA ASP A 280 -11.85 9.27 18.02
C ASP A 280 -10.36 9.20 18.41
N LYS A 281 -10.03 8.73 19.62
CA LYS A 281 -8.65 8.61 20.11
C LYS A 281 -7.90 7.43 19.49
N GLU A 282 -8.62 6.39 19.06
CA GLU A 282 -8.03 5.18 18.49
C GLU A 282 -8.04 5.20 16.96
N GLU A 283 -8.78 6.14 16.36
CA GLU A 283 -8.87 6.34 14.92
C GLU A 283 -7.53 6.85 14.38
N ALA A 284 -6.99 6.15 13.37
CA ALA A 284 -5.82 6.59 12.64
C ALA A 284 -5.78 5.93 11.25
N PRO A 285 -5.47 6.66 10.17
CA PRO A 285 -5.52 6.17 8.80
C PRO A 285 -4.24 5.39 8.43
N VAL A 286 -3.81 4.45 9.28
CA VAL A 286 -2.51 3.78 9.19
C VAL A 286 -2.41 2.91 7.93
N PHE A 287 -3.44 2.11 7.65
CA PHE A 287 -3.48 1.32 6.41
C PHE A 287 -3.55 2.22 5.18
N LEU A 288 -4.26 3.33 5.26
CA LEU A 288 -4.30 4.31 4.18
C LEU A 288 -2.93 4.97 3.96
N LEU A 289 -2.20 5.29 5.03
CA LEU A 289 -0.84 5.82 4.95
C LEU A 289 0.07 4.84 4.19
N LEU A 290 -0.04 3.53 4.47
CA LEU A 290 0.64 2.50 3.69
C LEU A 290 0.24 2.58 2.20
N LEU A 291 -1.06 2.60 1.88
CA LEU A 291 -1.52 2.63 0.48
C LEU A 291 -1.03 3.90 -0.24
N ASN A 292 -0.97 5.05 0.43
CA ASN A 292 -0.40 6.28 -0.15
C ASN A 292 1.10 6.10 -0.45
N CYS A 293 1.85 5.47 0.44
CA CYS A 293 3.28 5.20 0.24
C CYS A 293 3.50 4.21 -0.93
N VAL A 294 2.71 3.14 -1.02
CA VAL A 294 2.76 2.19 -2.15
C VAL A 294 2.35 2.89 -3.45
N TRP A 295 1.36 3.79 -3.40
CA TRP A 295 0.97 4.59 -4.56
C TRP A 295 2.12 5.48 -5.06
N GLN A 296 2.92 6.10 -4.19
CA GLN A 296 4.11 6.85 -4.63
C GLN A 296 5.05 5.96 -5.44
N LEU A 297 5.27 4.71 -5.01
CA LEU A 297 6.09 3.74 -5.74
C LEU A 297 5.46 3.31 -7.07
N VAL A 298 4.15 3.07 -7.12
CA VAL A 298 3.43 2.71 -8.35
C VAL A 298 3.53 3.83 -9.39
N GLN A 299 3.42 5.09 -8.96
CA GLN A 299 3.54 6.25 -9.84
C GLN A 299 4.97 6.46 -10.37
N GLN A 300 5.97 6.24 -9.51
CA GLN A 300 7.38 6.44 -9.87
C GLN A 300 7.96 5.26 -10.68
N TYR A 301 7.45 4.04 -10.45
CA TYR A 301 7.90 2.82 -11.12
C TYR A 301 6.76 2.00 -11.76
N PRO A 302 5.95 2.56 -12.68
CA PRO A 302 4.78 1.85 -13.21
C PRO A 302 5.09 0.45 -13.77
N PRO A 303 6.16 0.21 -14.55
CA PRO A 303 6.43 -1.13 -15.09
C PRO A 303 6.75 -2.21 -14.05
N ALA A 304 7.02 -1.82 -12.80
CA ALA A 304 7.43 -2.75 -11.75
C ALA A 304 6.26 -3.39 -10.97
N PHE A 305 5.04 -2.89 -11.16
CA PHE A 305 3.85 -3.31 -10.44
C PHE A 305 2.81 -3.93 -11.38
N GLU A 306 2.28 -5.10 -11.01
CA GLU A 306 1.24 -5.80 -11.79
C GLU A 306 -0.13 -5.10 -11.67
N PHE A 307 -0.32 -4.33 -10.61
CA PHE A 307 -1.57 -3.63 -10.32
C PHE A 307 -1.48 -2.13 -10.57
N THR A 308 -2.64 -1.52 -10.79
CA THR A 308 -2.76 -0.08 -11.10
C THR A 308 -3.04 0.77 -9.87
N GLU A 309 -3.00 2.09 -10.04
CA GLU A 309 -3.56 3.04 -9.07
C GLU A 309 -5.03 2.73 -8.74
N THR A 310 -5.83 2.35 -9.74
CA THR A 310 -7.24 1.95 -9.57
C THR A 310 -7.38 0.79 -8.60
N TYR A 311 -6.49 -0.21 -8.66
CA TYR A 311 -6.48 -1.31 -7.70
C TYR A 311 -6.28 -0.81 -6.27
N LEU A 312 -5.32 0.08 -6.04
CA LEU A 312 -5.08 0.67 -4.72
C LEU A 312 -6.27 1.54 -4.26
N THR A 313 -6.92 2.27 -5.17
CA THR A 313 -8.08 3.11 -4.84
C THR A 313 -9.25 2.25 -4.36
N VAL A 314 -9.58 1.21 -5.14
CA VAL A 314 -10.65 0.26 -4.81
C VAL A 314 -10.32 -0.49 -3.51
N LEU A 315 -9.07 -0.89 -3.30
CA LEU A 315 -8.64 -1.49 -2.05
C LEU A 315 -8.83 -0.52 -0.87
N SER A 316 -8.55 0.77 -1.05
CA SER A 316 -8.80 1.77 0.00
C SER A 316 -10.28 1.97 0.29
N ASP A 317 -11.14 1.84 -0.72
CA ASP A 317 -12.60 1.94 -0.55
C ASP A 317 -13.14 0.75 0.23
N SER A 318 -12.58 -0.44 0.00
CA SER A 318 -13.01 -1.68 0.66
C SER A 318 -12.88 -1.66 2.19
N LEU A 319 -12.07 -0.76 2.75
CA LEU A 319 -12.04 -0.50 4.20
C LEU A 319 -13.40 -0.09 4.74
N TYR A 320 -14.20 0.59 3.92
CA TYR A 320 -15.50 1.16 4.32
C TYR A 320 -16.66 0.44 3.65
N VAL A 321 -16.41 -0.70 2.98
CA VAL A 321 -17.46 -1.55 2.41
C VAL A 321 -17.70 -2.72 3.36
N PRO A 322 -18.76 -2.68 4.20
CA PRO A 322 -19.01 -3.65 5.25
C PRO A 322 -19.61 -4.96 4.72
N ILE A 323 -19.10 -5.52 3.62
CA ILE A 323 -19.53 -6.82 3.07
C ILE A 323 -18.40 -7.86 3.07
N PHE A 324 -17.16 -7.42 3.27
CA PHE A 324 -15.97 -8.27 3.35
C PHE A 324 -15.43 -8.29 4.77
N SER A 325 -15.01 -9.46 5.25
CA SER A 325 -14.41 -9.58 6.59
C SER A 325 -12.93 -9.19 6.62
N THR A 326 -12.28 -9.02 5.47
CA THR A 326 -10.82 -8.85 5.38
C THR A 326 -10.30 -7.67 6.21
N PHE A 327 -11.01 -6.54 6.21
CA PHE A 327 -10.61 -5.31 6.92
C PHE A 327 -11.62 -4.91 7.99
N PHE A 328 -12.23 -5.89 8.66
CA PHE A 328 -13.40 -5.65 9.50
C PHE A 328 -13.13 -5.81 11.00
N PHE A 329 -12.29 -6.78 11.37
CA PHE A 329 -12.01 -7.14 12.77
C PHE A 329 -10.66 -6.59 13.23
N ASN A 330 -10.45 -6.50 14.54
CA ASN A 330 -9.18 -6.09 15.14
C ASN A 330 -8.16 -7.22 15.27
N SER A 331 -8.61 -8.46 15.30
CA SER A 331 -7.74 -9.63 15.34
C SER A 331 -8.45 -10.86 14.77
N GLN A 332 -7.67 -11.89 14.43
CA GLN A 332 -8.22 -13.18 14.04
C GLN A 332 -9.10 -13.78 15.15
N HIS A 333 -8.71 -13.63 16.43
CA HIS A 333 -9.52 -14.09 17.56
C HIS A 333 -10.92 -13.47 17.55
N GLN A 334 -11.01 -12.16 17.33
CA GLN A 334 -12.31 -11.47 17.29
C GLN A 334 -13.19 -12.01 16.15
N LYS A 335 -12.61 -12.30 14.97
CA LYS A 335 -13.32 -12.91 13.85
C LYS A 335 -13.82 -14.32 14.20
N ASP A 336 -12.95 -15.17 14.75
CA ASP A 336 -13.26 -16.58 15.03
C ASP A 336 -14.32 -16.73 16.12
N THR A 337 -14.26 -15.89 17.16
CA THR A 337 -15.25 -15.86 18.25
C THR A 337 -16.63 -15.44 17.76
N ASN A 338 -16.72 -14.45 16.86
CA ASN A 338 -18.00 -14.02 16.30
C ASN A 338 -18.55 -15.02 15.26
N THR A 339 -17.68 -15.75 14.56
CA THR A 339 -18.09 -16.81 13.62
C THR A 339 -18.65 -18.03 14.36
N SER A 340 -17.97 -18.45 15.44
CA SER A 340 -18.32 -19.67 16.20
C SER A 340 -19.51 -19.46 17.13
N GLY A 341 -19.61 -18.28 17.75
CA GLY A 341 -20.69 -17.97 18.70
C GLY A 341 -22.09 -17.93 18.09
N GLU A 342 -22.22 -17.70 16.77
CA GLU A 342 -23.51 -17.65 16.08
C GLU A 342 -23.96 -19.00 15.50
N SER A 343 -23.01 -19.89 15.17
CA SER A 343 -23.32 -21.28 14.77
C SER A 343 -23.95 -22.09 15.91
N LEU A 344 -23.73 -21.70 17.17
CA LEU A 344 -24.38 -22.33 18.32
C LEU A 344 -25.79 -21.77 18.60
N LYS A 345 -26.08 -20.52 18.20
CA LYS A 345 -27.32 -19.81 18.60
C LYS A 345 -28.40 -19.86 17.53
N THR A 346 -28.03 -20.06 16.28
CA THR A 346 -28.95 -20.12 15.14
C THR A 346 -28.72 -21.48 14.50
N GLN A 347 -29.76 -22.31 14.32
CA GLN A 347 -29.69 -23.56 13.55
C GLN A 347 -29.42 -23.32 12.04
N SER A 348 -28.89 -22.14 11.69
CA SER A 348 -28.42 -21.78 10.36
C SER A 348 -26.96 -22.23 10.23
N GLY A 349 -26.54 -22.60 9.01
CA GLY A 349 -25.16 -23.03 8.76
C GLY A 349 -24.11 -21.96 9.18
N PRO A 350 -22.83 -22.33 9.30
CA PRO A 350 -21.78 -21.41 9.71
C PRO A 350 -21.74 -20.18 8.78
N PHE A 351 -21.64 -18.98 9.36
CA PHE A 351 -21.48 -17.73 8.62
C PHE A 351 -20.25 -17.82 7.71
N ARG A 352 -20.45 -17.73 6.40
CA ARG A 352 -19.35 -17.66 5.45
C ARG A 352 -19.06 -16.20 5.10
N PHE A 353 -18.04 -15.64 5.75
CA PHE A 353 -17.58 -14.31 5.40
C PHE A 353 -16.81 -14.31 4.08
N LEU A 354 -17.15 -13.37 3.20
CA LEU A 354 -16.45 -13.16 1.95
C LEU A 354 -15.17 -12.34 2.18
N THR A 355 -14.16 -12.58 1.34
CA THR A 355 -12.91 -11.84 1.36
C THR A 355 -12.92 -10.79 0.26
N VAL A 356 -12.25 -9.66 0.50
CA VAL A 356 -12.10 -8.60 -0.51
C VAL A 356 -11.33 -9.08 -1.75
N TRP A 357 -10.55 -10.15 -1.61
CA TRP A 357 -9.73 -10.73 -2.67
C TRP A 357 -10.55 -11.39 -3.78
N ASP A 358 -11.82 -11.72 -3.50
CA ASP A 358 -12.76 -12.13 -4.54
C ASP A 358 -13.34 -10.91 -5.27
N TRP A 359 -12.54 -10.36 -6.19
CA TRP A 359 -12.92 -9.21 -7.00
C TRP A 359 -14.15 -9.46 -7.88
N SER A 360 -14.52 -10.72 -8.13
CA SER A 360 -15.69 -11.07 -8.93
C SER A 360 -17.02 -10.75 -8.24
N VAL A 361 -17.01 -10.67 -6.90
CA VAL A 361 -18.17 -10.24 -6.10
C VAL A 361 -18.45 -8.75 -6.31
N GLN A 362 -17.41 -7.95 -6.56
CA GLN A 362 -17.51 -6.48 -6.65
C GLN A 362 -17.63 -6.00 -8.09
N PHE A 363 -16.97 -6.67 -9.03
CA PHE A 363 -16.73 -6.14 -10.37
C PHE A 363 -16.94 -7.19 -11.44
N ASP A 364 -17.57 -6.77 -12.54
CA ASP A 364 -17.63 -7.58 -13.75
C ASP A 364 -16.22 -7.76 -14.37
N PRO A 365 -16.02 -8.77 -15.24
CA PRO A 365 -14.71 -9.05 -15.82
C PRO A 365 -14.06 -7.89 -16.57
N LYS A 366 -14.83 -6.98 -17.18
CA LYS A 366 -14.28 -5.81 -17.88
C LYS A 366 -13.76 -4.78 -16.87
N ALA A 367 -14.50 -4.56 -15.78
CA ALA A 367 -14.05 -3.71 -14.69
C ALA A 367 -12.78 -4.27 -14.00
N GLN A 368 -12.70 -5.59 -13.82
CA GLN A 368 -11.51 -6.24 -13.26
C GLN A 368 -10.25 -6.05 -14.13
N ALA A 369 -10.39 -5.86 -15.45
CA ALA A 369 -9.25 -5.61 -16.32
C ALA A 369 -8.48 -4.33 -15.93
N PHE A 370 -9.16 -3.30 -15.43
CA PHE A 370 -8.56 -2.04 -14.99
C PHE A 370 -7.70 -2.16 -13.72
N LEU A 371 -7.82 -3.27 -13.00
CA LEU A 371 -6.97 -3.56 -11.84
C LEU A 371 -5.58 -4.03 -12.27
N ASN A 372 -5.42 -4.45 -13.52
CA ASN A 372 -4.15 -4.94 -14.07
C ASN A 372 -3.42 -3.84 -14.82
N ASN A 373 -2.13 -3.75 -14.58
CA ASN A 373 -1.27 -2.78 -15.24
C ASN A 373 -0.75 -3.37 -16.57
N PRO A 374 -1.12 -2.81 -17.73
CA PRO A 374 -0.63 -3.28 -19.02
C PRO A 374 0.87 -2.99 -19.24
N LEU A 375 1.47 -2.13 -18.43
CA LEU A 375 2.90 -1.79 -18.50
C LEU A 375 3.77 -2.73 -17.66
N TYR A 376 3.17 -3.66 -16.91
CA TYR A 376 3.91 -4.55 -16.03
C TYR A 376 4.94 -5.38 -16.81
N ALA A 377 6.22 -5.21 -16.47
CA ALA A 377 7.30 -6.02 -16.98
C ALA A 377 7.28 -7.36 -16.24
N GLU A 378 6.71 -8.40 -16.86
CA GLU A 378 6.70 -9.75 -16.27
C GLU A 378 8.13 -10.31 -16.24
N LYS A 379 8.51 -10.92 -15.11
CA LYS A 379 9.82 -11.56 -14.98
C LYS A 379 9.91 -12.72 -15.98
N PRO A 380 10.90 -12.75 -16.88
CA PRO A 380 11.02 -13.83 -17.85
C PRO A 380 11.16 -15.16 -17.11
N LYS A 381 10.23 -16.09 -17.37
CA LYS A 381 10.28 -17.43 -16.80
C LYS A 381 11.58 -18.10 -17.28
N PRO A 382 12.37 -18.74 -16.40
CA PRO A 382 13.53 -19.50 -16.84
C PRO A 382 13.04 -20.62 -17.76
N ASP A 383 13.35 -20.49 -19.04
CA ASP A 383 12.93 -21.41 -20.08
C ASP A 383 13.54 -22.80 -19.77
N LYS A 384 12.71 -23.76 -19.33
CA LYS A 384 13.16 -25.15 -19.06
C LYS A 384 13.47 -25.93 -20.35
N SER A 385 13.45 -25.28 -21.51
CA SER A 385 13.74 -25.88 -22.80
C SER A 385 14.58 -24.99 -23.71
N GLN A 386 15.89 -24.93 -23.49
CA GLN A 386 16.82 -24.72 -24.59
C GLN A 386 17.86 -25.84 -24.65
N ARG A 387 17.59 -26.78 -25.57
CA ARG A 387 18.61 -27.60 -26.22
C ARG A 387 19.73 -26.67 -26.69
N LYS A 388 20.97 -27.06 -26.39
CA LYS A 388 22.21 -26.46 -26.89
C LYS A 388 22.07 -26.07 -28.37
N THR A 389 21.87 -24.79 -28.66
CA THR A 389 22.18 -24.23 -29.98
C THR A 389 23.56 -23.60 -29.92
N THR A 390 24.37 -24.03 -30.88
CA THR A 390 25.77 -23.67 -31.09
C THR A 390 25.96 -22.16 -31.18
N ARG A 391 26.92 -21.66 -30.39
CA ARG A 391 27.46 -20.29 -30.49
C ARG A 391 27.76 -19.91 -31.94
N PHE A 392 27.10 -18.90 -32.47
CA PHE A 392 27.63 -18.13 -33.60
C PHE A 392 28.67 -17.15 -33.07
N LYS A 393 29.90 -17.27 -33.57
CA LYS A 393 31.02 -16.36 -33.27
C LYS A 393 30.72 -15.00 -33.90
N HIS A 394 30.60 -13.95 -33.09
CA HIS A 394 30.67 -12.59 -33.61
C HIS A 394 32.10 -12.29 -34.08
N GLN A 395 32.19 -11.95 -35.35
CA GLN A 395 33.37 -11.51 -36.09
C GLN A 395 33.87 -10.18 -35.51
N ARG A 396 35.15 -10.14 -35.11
CA ARG A 396 35.86 -8.93 -34.67
C ARG A 396 35.76 -7.86 -35.76
N GLN A 397 35.22 -6.69 -35.43
CA GLN A 397 35.51 -5.48 -36.19
C GLN A 397 36.86 -4.92 -35.75
N LEU A 398 37.66 -4.59 -36.75
CA LEU A 398 39.03 -4.12 -36.71
C LEU A 398 39.10 -2.70 -36.11
N SER A 399 39.85 -2.52 -35.03
CA SER A 399 40.32 -1.20 -34.59
C SER A 399 41.60 -0.83 -35.34
N LEU A 400 41.61 0.36 -35.93
CA LEU A 400 42.81 0.98 -36.51
C LEU A 400 43.60 1.75 -35.42
N PRO A 401 44.93 1.86 -35.54
CA PRO A 401 45.80 2.34 -34.45
C PRO A 401 45.83 3.88 -34.33
N LEU A 402 45.86 4.33 -33.07
CA LEU A 402 46.11 5.72 -32.67
C LEU A 402 47.60 6.08 -32.84
N THR A 403 47.89 7.16 -33.57
CA THR A 403 49.17 7.89 -33.49
C THR A 403 48.92 9.36 -33.13
N PRO A 404 49.85 10.01 -32.39
CA PRO A 404 49.60 11.28 -31.72
C PRO A 404 50.04 12.50 -32.55
N THR A 405 49.20 13.52 -32.69
CA THR A 405 49.64 14.84 -33.19
C THR A 405 48.94 16.00 -32.49
N LYS A 406 49.74 16.63 -31.61
CA LYS A 406 49.80 18.04 -31.17
C LYS A 406 48.67 18.99 -31.59
N SER A 407 48.01 19.57 -30.59
CA SER A 407 47.17 20.77 -30.69
C SER A 407 48.02 22.04 -30.85
N SER A 408 47.71 22.87 -31.85
CA SER A 408 48.15 24.27 -31.91
C SER A 408 47.00 25.22 -31.60
N THR A 409 47.33 26.24 -30.83
CA THR A 409 46.54 27.38 -30.39
C THR A 409 46.02 28.26 -31.54
N LYS A 410 44.75 28.68 -31.47
CA LYS A 410 44.33 30.08 -31.73
C LYS A 410 42.88 30.34 -31.32
N ARG A 411 42.73 31.42 -30.55
CA ARG A 411 41.51 32.05 -30.01
C ARG A 411 40.60 32.63 -31.10
N GLY A 412 39.29 32.60 -30.85
CA GLY A 412 38.27 33.55 -31.33
C GLY A 412 37.14 33.59 -30.30
N PHE A 413 37.18 34.48 -29.31
CA PHE A 413 36.55 35.81 -29.28
C PHE A 413 35.00 35.75 -29.29
N PHE A 414 34.41 35.45 -28.12
CA PHE A 414 33.13 35.94 -27.56
C PHE A 414 32.75 35.05 -26.36
N ARG A 415 33.38 35.24 -25.18
CA ARG A 415 32.95 34.53 -23.96
C ARG A 415 33.39 35.18 -22.64
N GLU A 416 33.36 36.51 -22.55
CA GLU A 416 33.73 37.23 -21.32
C GLU A 416 32.60 38.05 -20.68
N GLU A 417 31.42 38.17 -21.31
CA GLU A 417 30.28 38.90 -20.72
C GLU A 417 29.18 38.02 -20.12
N THR A 418 29.18 36.71 -20.37
CA THR A 418 28.16 35.79 -19.82
C THR A 418 28.53 35.21 -18.44
N ASP A 419 29.80 35.25 -18.04
CA ASP A 419 30.26 34.67 -16.77
C ASP A 419 30.08 35.61 -15.56
N HIS A 420 29.93 36.92 -15.78
CA HIS A 420 29.65 37.88 -14.70
C HIS A 420 28.16 37.97 -14.33
N PHE A 421 27.25 37.62 -15.24
CA PHE A 421 25.81 37.62 -14.96
C PHE A 421 25.37 36.35 -14.22
N ILE A 422 25.97 35.20 -14.56
CA ILE A 422 25.70 33.91 -13.90
C ILE A 422 26.22 33.91 -12.45
N LYS A 423 27.38 34.53 -12.18
CA LYS A 423 27.94 34.62 -10.82
C LYS A 423 27.18 35.58 -9.88
N ASN A 424 26.50 36.60 -10.40
CA ASN A 424 25.77 37.55 -9.56
C ASN A 424 24.32 37.14 -9.23
N ILE A 425 23.72 36.22 -10.00
CA ILE A 425 22.36 35.73 -9.73
C ILE A 425 22.37 34.43 -8.89
N LEU A 426 23.34 33.53 -9.08
CA LEU A 426 23.46 32.32 -8.25
C LEU A 426 24.23 32.51 -6.93
N GLY A 427 24.92 33.64 -6.74
CA GLY A 427 25.91 33.81 -5.68
C GLY A 427 25.43 34.32 -4.31
N LYS A 428 24.14 34.64 -4.10
CA LYS A 428 23.71 35.33 -2.86
C LYS A 428 22.45 34.81 -2.13
N ARG A 429 22.00 33.57 -2.36
CA ARG A 429 20.86 33.03 -1.56
C ARG A 429 20.92 31.57 -1.08
N ILE A 430 22.07 30.88 -1.10
CA ILE A 430 22.15 29.51 -0.52
C ILE A 430 23.43 29.35 0.32
N GLY A 431 23.71 30.32 1.19
CA GLY A 431 24.89 30.30 2.07
C GLY A 431 24.59 30.46 3.57
N LYS A 432 23.31 30.46 3.98
CA LYS A 432 22.92 30.68 5.38
C LYS A 432 21.74 29.80 5.85
N LEU A 433 21.69 28.54 5.43
CA LEU A 433 20.80 27.55 6.07
C LEU A 433 21.36 26.13 6.11
N ILE A 434 22.68 25.97 6.06
CA ILE A 434 23.34 24.69 6.32
C ILE A 434 24.61 25.03 7.09
N ASN A 435 24.54 24.95 8.41
CA ASN A 435 25.61 24.59 9.34
C ASN A 435 25.12 24.81 10.77
N SER A 436 24.45 23.80 11.33
CA SER A 436 24.54 23.47 12.74
C SER A 436 24.07 22.03 12.97
N SER A 437 24.94 21.07 12.72
CA SER A 437 25.16 19.90 13.60
C SER A 437 26.30 19.09 13.00
N ASP A 438 27.35 18.89 13.78
CA ASP A 438 28.38 17.89 13.49
C ASP A 438 27.74 16.50 13.52
N GLU A 439 27.31 16.00 12.36
CA GLU A 439 26.99 14.58 12.16
C GLU A 439 28.07 13.93 11.28
N PRO A 440 28.42 12.65 11.52
CA PRO A 440 29.40 11.94 10.71
C PRO A 440 28.97 11.90 9.23
N PRO A 441 29.88 11.66 8.27
CA PRO A 441 29.57 11.66 6.84
C PRO A 441 28.31 10.84 6.57
N ASN A 442 27.33 11.48 5.94
CA ASN A 442 25.92 11.08 5.95
C ASN A 442 25.71 9.86 5.05
N SER A 443 26.08 8.66 5.53
CA SER A 443 26.10 7.38 4.81
C SER A 443 24.78 7.07 4.10
N PHE A 444 23.65 7.52 4.64
CA PHE A 444 22.33 7.39 4.01
C PHE A 444 22.29 8.04 2.63
N ARG A 445 22.80 9.27 2.52
CA ARG A 445 22.77 10.04 1.28
C ARG A 445 23.66 9.42 0.22
N GLU A 446 24.81 8.89 0.60
CA GLU A 446 25.71 8.19 -0.32
C GLU A 446 25.08 6.94 -0.91
N PHE A 447 24.40 6.10 -0.11
CA PHE A 447 23.69 4.92 -0.60
C PHE A 447 22.55 5.29 -1.55
N TYR A 448 21.72 6.24 -1.12
CA TYR A 448 20.56 6.70 -1.89
C TYR A 448 20.97 7.32 -3.24
N ASP A 449 21.90 8.26 -3.23
CA ASP A 449 22.39 8.92 -4.46
C ASP A 449 23.10 7.92 -5.38
N SER A 450 23.87 6.97 -4.82
CA SER A 450 24.52 5.89 -5.58
C SER A 450 23.51 4.95 -6.23
N TRP A 451 22.39 4.63 -5.55
CA TRP A 451 21.34 3.80 -6.13
C TRP A 451 20.67 4.50 -7.33
N HIS A 452 20.27 5.77 -7.18
CA HIS A 452 19.62 6.53 -8.25
C HIS A 452 20.54 6.80 -9.45
N SER A 453 21.86 6.64 -9.31
CA SER A 453 22.81 6.73 -10.44
C SER A 453 22.78 5.52 -11.39
N LYS A 454 22.19 4.40 -10.96
CA LYS A 454 22.13 3.13 -11.71
C LYS A 454 20.83 3.01 -12.50
N PRO A 455 20.81 2.24 -13.61
CA PRO A 455 19.56 1.95 -14.30
C PRO A 455 18.61 1.16 -13.37
N VAL A 456 17.32 1.47 -13.47
CA VAL A 456 16.28 0.81 -12.66
C VAL A 456 16.13 -0.65 -13.08
N ASP A 457 16.25 -1.57 -12.11
CA ASP A 457 15.85 -2.97 -12.26
C ASP A 457 14.45 -3.14 -11.68
N TYR A 458 13.46 -3.33 -12.55
CA TYR A 458 12.06 -3.52 -12.16
C TYR A 458 11.82 -4.81 -11.36
N HIS A 459 12.79 -5.72 -11.23
CA HIS A 459 12.67 -6.92 -10.39
C HIS A 459 13.56 -6.88 -9.15
N GLY A 460 14.44 -5.88 -9.04
CA GLY A 460 15.35 -5.69 -7.91
C GLY A 460 14.78 -4.72 -6.87
N LEU A 461 15.69 -4.17 -6.05
CA LEU A 461 15.40 -3.12 -5.08
C LEU A 461 14.90 -1.85 -5.78
N LEU A 462 13.77 -1.29 -5.34
CA LEU A 462 13.25 0.01 -5.75
C LEU A 462 13.26 1.00 -4.58
N LEU A 463 13.93 2.14 -4.72
CA LEU A 463 13.90 3.23 -3.74
C LEU A 463 13.06 4.40 -4.29
N PRO A 464 12.03 4.88 -3.59
CA PRO A 464 11.24 6.02 -4.06
C PRO A 464 12.06 7.31 -3.96
N CYS A 465 11.85 8.20 -4.92
CA CYS A 465 12.25 9.59 -4.82
C CYS A 465 11.46 10.28 -3.70
N ILE A 466 12.15 10.71 -2.65
CA ILE A 466 11.55 11.34 -1.45
C ILE A 466 11.75 12.86 -1.38
N ASP A 467 12.23 13.49 -2.45
CA ASP A 467 12.30 14.94 -2.52
C ASP A 467 10.89 15.54 -2.58
N GLY A 468 10.69 16.73 -1.99
CA GLY A 468 9.37 17.36 -1.87
C GLY A 468 8.55 17.38 -3.17
N PRO A 469 9.11 17.79 -4.33
CA PRO A 469 8.40 17.80 -5.61
C PRO A 469 8.01 16.42 -6.16
N GLU A 470 8.67 15.36 -5.70
CA GLU A 470 8.46 13.98 -6.17
C GLU A 470 7.34 13.26 -5.39
N ILE A 471 7.05 13.73 -4.18
CA ILE A 471 5.91 13.25 -3.37
C ILE A 471 4.63 13.94 -3.85
N LYS A 472 3.76 13.18 -4.51
CA LYS A 472 2.54 13.71 -5.14
C LYS A 472 1.30 13.48 -4.29
N VAL A 473 0.25 14.26 -4.58
CA VAL A 473 -1.09 14.02 -4.03
C VAL A 473 -1.79 12.94 -4.86
N TRP A 474 -2.35 11.93 -4.20
CA TRP A 474 -3.09 10.85 -4.84
C TRP A 474 -4.45 11.33 -5.38
N ALA A 475 -4.42 11.96 -6.56
CA ALA A 475 -5.57 12.61 -7.17
C ALA A 475 -6.75 11.65 -7.41
N GLN A 476 -6.51 10.45 -7.93
CA GLN A 476 -7.59 9.47 -8.19
C GLN A 476 -8.34 9.08 -6.90
N ARG A 477 -7.74 9.23 -5.73
CA ARG A 477 -8.42 8.97 -4.46
C ARG A 477 -9.08 10.21 -3.89
N TYR A 478 -8.36 11.32 -3.81
CA TYR A 478 -8.80 12.51 -3.08
C TYR A 478 -9.63 13.49 -3.92
N LEU A 479 -9.42 13.52 -5.24
CA LEU A 479 -10.04 14.48 -6.16
C LEU A 479 -11.07 13.85 -7.11
N ARG A 480 -11.32 12.53 -7.03
CA ARG A 480 -12.25 11.81 -7.95
C ARG A 480 -13.69 12.30 -7.96
N TRP A 481 -14.12 13.02 -6.92
CA TRP A 481 -15.47 13.56 -6.82
C TRP A 481 -15.60 14.97 -7.38
N ILE A 482 -14.47 15.61 -7.71
CA ILE A 482 -14.44 16.91 -8.37
C ILE A 482 -14.59 16.66 -9.88
N PRO A 483 -15.66 17.19 -10.52
CA PRO A 483 -15.79 17.07 -11.96
C PRO A 483 -14.57 17.66 -12.65
N GLU A 484 -13.94 16.90 -13.54
CA GLU A 484 -12.88 17.46 -14.38
C GLU A 484 -13.47 18.61 -15.22
N ALA A 485 -12.74 19.73 -15.29
CA ALA A 485 -13.11 20.83 -16.14
C ALA A 485 -13.15 20.34 -17.59
N GLN A 486 -14.37 20.18 -18.14
CA GLN A 486 -14.55 19.85 -19.55
C GLN A 486 -14.17 21.07 -20.39
N LEU A 487 -12.90 21.16 -20.77
CA LEU A 487 -12.46 22.11 -21.78
C LEU A 487 -13.13 21.71 -23.11
N HIS A 488 -14.19 22.41 -23.50
CA HIS A 488 -14.79 22.23 -24.82
C HIS A 488 -13.72 22.52 -25.90
N GLY A 489 -13.34 21.49 -26.65
CA GLY A 489 -12.22 21.52 -27.61
C GLY A 489 -10.97 20.73 -27.16
N GLY A 490 -10.86 20.42 -25.86
CA GLY A 490 -9.69 19.77 -25.26
C GLY A 490 -8.54 20.72 -24.96
N GLY A 491 -7.68 20.37 -24.00
CA GLY A 491 -6.39 21.02 -23.79
C GLY A 491 -5.35 20.57 -24.82
N THR A 492 -4.13 21.11 -24.78
CA THR A 492 -3.04 20.82 -25.74
C THR A 492 -2.77 19.32 -25.91
N ILE A 493 -2.91 18.54 -24.82
CA ILE A 493 -2.73 17.08 -24.81
C ILE A 493 -3.87 16.36 -25.54
N ALA A 494 -5.12 16.78 -25.35
CA ALA A 494 -6.27 16.21 -26.04
C ALA A 494 -6.25 16.55 -27.54
N THR A 495 -5.81 17.76 -27.89
CA THR A 495 -5.56 18.15 -29.28
C THR A 495 -4.44 17.32 -29.89
N ALA A 496 -3.32 17.14 -29.18
CA ALA A 496 -2.22 16.29 -29.64
C ALA A 496 -2.64 14.81 -29.78
N ALA A 497 -3.47 14.31 -28.88
CA ALA A 497 -4.04 12.96 -28.95
C ALA A 497 -4.92 12.79 -30.20
N LYS A 498 -5.86 13.72 -30.43
CA LYS A 498 -6.70 13.71 -31.63
C LYS A 498 -5.88 13.83 -32.91
N ILE A 499 -4.81 14.63 -32.90
CA ILE A 499 -3.88 14.72 -34.04
C ILE A 499 -3.20 13.38 -34.29
N LEU A 500 -2.73 12.69 -33.24
CA LEU A 500 -2.10 11.38 -33.38
C LEU A 500 -3.09 10.31 -33.85
N ASP A 501 -4.31 10.30 -33.34
CA ASP A 501 -5.38 9.39 -33.79
C ASP A 501 -5.73 9.63 -35.27
N LEU A 502 -5.84 10.91 -35.67
CA LEU A 502 -6.03 11.30 -37.07
C LEU A 502 -4.84 10.90 -37.95
N MET A 503 -3.60 11.04 -37.48
CA MET A 503 -2.41 10.63 -38.21
C MET A 503 -2.40 9.10 -38.43
N GLU A 504 -2.79 8.32 -37.43
CA GLU A 504 -2.90 6.87 -37.52
C GLU A 504 -4.03 6.45 -38.47
N GLU A 505 -5.18 7.12 -38.41
CA GLU A 505 -6.30 6.89 -39.33
C GLU A 505 -5.91 7.22 -40.78
N VAL A 506 -5.25 8.35 -41.03
CA VAL A 506 -4.72 8.73 -42.36
C VAL A 506 -3.72 7.69 -42.85
N GLN A 507 -2.83 7.19 -41.98
CA GLN A 507 -1.87 6.17 -42.35
C GLN A 507 -2.56 4.83 -42.68
N SER A 508 -3.59 4.44 -41.91
CA SER A 508 -4.39 3.26 -42.21
C SER A 508 -5.15 3.38 -43.53
N LEU A 509 -5.73 4.55 -43.81
CA LEU A 509 -6.41 4.83 -45.08
C LEU A 509 -5.44 4.84 -46.25
N GLN A 510 -4.22 5.36 -46.08
CA GLN A 510 -3.18 5.31 -47.10
C GLN A 510 -2.80 3.85 -47.42
N VAL A 511 -2.60 3.01 -46.40
CA VAL A 511 -2.35 1.57 -46.60
C VAL A 511 -3.50 0.90 -47.34
N LYS A 512 -4.75 1.18 -46.98
CA LYS A 512 -5.92 0.65 -47.68
C LYS A 512 -6.01 1.13 -49.13
N MET A 513 -5.72 2.41 -49.39
CA MET A 513 -5.68 2.94 -50.75
C MET A 513 -4.58 2.27 -51.57
N ASP A 514 -3.40 2.06 -50.99
CA ASP A 514 -2.28 1.40 -51.66
C ASP A 514 -2.61 -0.09 -51.92
N GLU A 515 -3.27 -0.76 -50.96
CA GLU A 515 -3.79 -2.14 -51.11
C GLU A 515 -4.84 -2.24 -52.22
N GLU A 516 -5.80 -1.31 -52.29
CA GLU A 516 -6.81 -1.26 -53.36
C GLU A 516 -6.19 -0.91 -54.71
N HIS A 517 -5.17 -0.05 -54.76
CA HIS A 517 -4.43 0.26 -55.98
C HIS A 517 -3.63 -0.96 -56.47
N CYS A 518 -3.09 -1.77 -55.54
CA CYS A 518 -2.42 -3.03 -55.86
C CYS A 518 -3.40 -4.14 -56.28
N GLN A 519 -4.59 -4.20 -55.68
CA GLN A 519 -5.66 -5.14 -56.05
C GLN A 519 -6.33 -4.79 -57.39
N ALA A 520 -6.38 -3.51 -57.77
CA ALA A 520 -6.81 -3.11 -59.11
C ALA A 520 -5.84 -3.56 -60.22
N ILE A 521 -4.59 -3.87 -59.87
CA ILE A 521 -3.53 -4.31 -60.80
C ILE A 521 -3.30 -5.84 -60.72
N SER A 522 -3.79 -6.51 -59.68
CA SER A 522 -3.67 -7.96 -59.53
C SER A 522 -4.95 -8.56 -58.93
N GLY A 523 -5.64 -9.37 -59.74
CA GLY A 523 -6.88 -10.03 -59.34
C GLY A 523 -6.69 -10.95 -58.14
N ASP A 524 -7.54 -10.72 -57.15
CA ASP A 524 -8.08 -11.64 -56.15
C ASP A 524 -7.07 -12.34 -55.21
N VAL A 525 -6.99 -11.89 -53.95
CA VAL A 525 -7.05 -12.72 -52.72
C VAL A 525 -7.32 -11.77 -51.53
N ARG A 526 -8.45 -11.97 -50.85
CA ARG A 526 -8.78 -11.32 -49.56
C ARG A 526 -7.92 -11.88 -48.42
N SER A 527 -7.21 -11.01 -47.71
CA SER A 527 -6.73 -11.27 -46.35
C SER A 527 -7.29 -10.21 -45.39
N VAL A 528 -7.92 -10.67 -44.31
CA VAL A 528 -8.52 -9.84 -43.26
C VAL A 528 -7.41 -9.30 -42.33
N PRO A 529 -7.28 -7.98 -42.11
CA PRO A 529 -6.43 -7.46 -41.05
C PRO A 529 -7.20 -7.39 -39.73
N LEU A 530 -6.58 -7.92 -38.68
CA LEU A 530 -6.98 -7.79 -37.29
C LEU A 530 -7.00 -6.30 -36.89
N LEU A 531 -8.21 -5.76 -36.66
CA LEU A 531 -8.39 -4.48 -35.99
C LEU A 531 -7.96 -4.61 -34.52
N ARG A 532 -6.79 -4.07 -34.20
CA ARG A 532 -6.38 -3.79 -32.82
C ARG A 532 -7.07 -2.50 -32.38
N ASN A 533 -7.91 -2.61 -31.35
CA ASN A 533 -8.44 -1.44 -30.65
C ASN A 533 -7.28 -0.70 -29.95
N SER A 534 -6.84 0.41 -30.53
CA SER A 534 -6.01 1.41 -29.83
C SER A 534 -6.90 2.15 -28.83
N ALA A 535 -7.18 1.51 -27.70
CA ALA A 535 -7.73 2.22 -26.56
C ALA A 535 -6.58 2.98 -25.90
N ARG A 536 -6.45 4.27 -26.20
CA ARG A 536 -5.86 5.21 -25.24
C ARG A 536 -6.74 5.21 -24.00
N LEU A 537 -6.44 4.27 -23.10
CA LEU A 537 -6.92 4.27 -21.73
C LEU A 537 -6.19 5.41 -21.02
N SER A 538 -6.70 6.63 -21.20
CA SER A 538 -6.73 7.56 -20.07
C SER A 538 -7.27 6.79 -18.87
N SER A 539 -6.73 7.01 -17.68
CA SER A 539 -7.08 6.39 -16.39
C SER A 539 -8.51 6.69 -15.92
N LEU A 540 -9.44 6.85 -16.86
CA LEU A 540 -10.85 7.09 -16.69
C LEU A 540 -11.47 5.92 -15.95
N PHE A 541 -11.88 6.26 -14.73
CA PHE A 541 -12.77 5.50 -13.89
C PHE A 541 -14.01 5.06 -14.71
N PRO A 542 -14.26 3.76 -14.94
CA PRO A 542 -15.43 3.32 -15.70
C PRO A 542 -16.77 3.62 -14.99
N PHE A 543 -16.75 4.03 -13.71
CA PHE A 543 -17.96 4.38 -12.97
C PHE A 543 -18.43 5.82 -13.16
N ALA A 544 -17.64 6.71 -13.77
CA ALA A 544 -18.07 8.08 -14.08
C ALA A 544 -19.17 8.13 -15.15
N LEU A 545 -19.29 7.09 -15.98
CA LEU A 545 -20.32 6.98 -17.03
C LEU A 545 -21.65 6.39 -16.54
N LEU A 546 -21.76 6.00 -15.27
CA LEU A 546 -23.02 5.58 -14.64
C LEU A 546 -23.80 6.76 -14.01
N GLN A 547 -23.65 7.97 -14.56
CA GLN A 547 -24.52 9.09 -14.19
C GLN A 547 -25.95 8.82 -14.70
N ARG A 548 -26.77 8.19 -13.86
CA ARG A 548 -28.21 8.46 -13.87
C ARG A 548 -28.39 9.92 -13.47
N GLN A 549 -29.21 10.65 -14.22
CA GLN A 549 -29.57 12.03 -13.93
C GLN A 549 -29.92 12.19 -12.44
N SER A 550 -29.17 13.02 -11.73
CA SER A 550 -29.45 13.40 -10.35
C SER A 550 -30.76 14.20 -10.31
N VAL A 551 -31.87 13.54 -10.01
CA VAL A 551 -33.06 14.23 -9.49
C VAL A 551 -32.77 14.53 -8.02
N LYS A 552 -32.50 15.79 -7.69
CA LYS A 552 -32.45 16.24 -6.28
C LYS A 552 -33.88 16.19 -5.73
N PRO A 553 -34.21 15.32 -4.75
CA PRO A 553 -35.43 15.52 -3.98
C PRO A 553 -35.16 16.68 -3.02
N ALA A 554 -35.91 17.78 -3.16
CA ALA A 554 -35.92 18.83 -2.17
C ALA A 554 -36.64 18.31 -0.91
N LEU A 555 -35.88 18.00 0.14
CA LEU A 555 -36.46 17.68 1.45
C LEU A 555 -36.55 18.97 2.29
N PRO A 556 -37.74 19.36 2.78
CA PRO A 556 -37.89 20.55 3.63
C PRO A 556 -37.25 20.31 5.00
N THR A 557 -36.41 21.24 5.45
CA THR A 557 -35.71 21.17 6.74
C THR A 557 -36.46 21.86 7.90
N SER A 558 -37.79 21.99 7.82
CA SER A 558 -38.55 22.83 8.76
C SER A 558 -39.28 22.10 9.89
N THR A 559 -39.12 20.79 10.06
CA THR A 559 -39.80 20.02 11.12
C THR A 559 -38.82 19.08 11.84
N TRP A 560 -37.91 19.66 12.63
CA TRP A 560 -36.89 18.89 13.37
C TRP A 560 -36.91 19.13 14.88
N LYS A 561 -38.00 19.68 15.43
CA LYS A 561 -38.11 19.97 16.87
C LYS A 561 -38.98 19.01 17.69
N ASP A 562 -39.61 18.02 17.05
CA ASP A 562 -40.61 17.15 17.70
C ASP A 562 -40.24 15.66 17.73
N LEU A 563 -38.98 15.28 17.46
CA LEU A 563 -38.51 13.90 17.61
C LEU A 563 -37.85 13.74 18.99
N GLU A 564 -38.28 12.72 19.75
CA GLU A 564 -37.71 12.31 21.03
C GLU A 564 -36.18 12.16 20.94
N ASP A 565 -35.50 12.34 22.08
CA ASP A 565 -34.04 12.32 22.21
C ASP A 565 -33.45 11.04 21.60
N GLU A 566 -32.53 11.18 20.63
CA GLU A 566 -32.02 10.07 19.81
C GLU A 566 -31.36 8.96 20.64
N ASP A 567 -30.85 9.30 21.83
CA ASP A 567 -30.23 8.35 22.77
C ASP A 567 -31.25 7.41 23.46
N ASP A 568 -32.53 7.79 23.59
CA ASP A 568 -33.56 7.02 24.31
C ASP A 568 -34.28 5.98 23.43
N LEU A 569 -34.26 6.17 22.10
CA LEU A 569 -34.74 5.16 21.15
C LEU A 569 -33.72 4.03 20.98
N VAL A 570 -32.43 4.34 21.07
CA VAL A 570 -31.31 3.40 20.90
C VAL A 570 -31.18 2.45 22.09
N LYS A 571 -31.31 2.96 23.33
CA LYS A 571 -31.24 2.13 24.54
C LYS A 571 -32.33 1.06 24.58
N ARG A 572 -33.55 1.39 24.14
CA ARG A 572 -34.70 0.47 24.17
C ARG A 572 -34.50 -0.78 23.29
N ASP A 573 -33.87 -0.64 22.12
CA ASP A 573 -33.64 -1.76 21.21
C ASP A 573 -32.30 -2.48 21.44
N ASP A 574 -31.28 -1.79 21.99
CA ASP A 574 -30.06 -2.45 22.48
C ASP A 574 -30.38 -3.33 23.69
N GLU A 575 -31.23 -2.86 24.61
CA GLU A 575 -31.79 -3.68 25.68
C GLU A 575 -32.64 -4.83 25.13
N LEU A 576 -33.37 -4.68 24.01
CA LEU A 576 -34.17 -5.78 23.45
C LEU A 576 -33.32 -6.93 22.87
N VAL A 577 -32.13 -6.62 22.34
CA VAL A 577 -31.16 -7.64 21.90
C VAL A 577 -30.53 -8.34 23.10
N ASP A 578 -30.25 -7.61 24.19
CA ASP A 578 -29.79 -8.20 25.45
C ASP A 578 -30.92 -8.92 26.21
N LEU A 579 -32.18 -8.54 26.08
CA LEU A 579 -33.32 -9.15 26.81
C LEU A 579 -33.86 -10.43 26.15
N THR A 580 -33.38 -10.78 24.95
CA THR A 580 -33.54 -12.16 24.44
C THR A 580 -32.55 -13.15 25.09
N SER A 581 -31.73 -12.70 26.05
CA SER A 581 -30.76 -13.54 26.76
C SER A 581 -31.30 -14.26 28.00
N ASP A 582 -32.52 -14.02 28.47
CA ASP A 582 -33.06 -14.73 29.64
C ASP A 582 -34.58 -14.93 29.55
N VAL A 583 -35.01 -16.07 29.00
CA VAL A 583 -36.26 -16.74 29.44
C VAL A 583 -36.01 -18.26 29.36
N PRO A 584 -36.30 -19.02 30.44
CA PRO A 584 -35.84 -20.41 30.64
C PRO A 584 -36.40 -21.46 29.66
#